data_AF-A0A2N2K8B4-F1
#
_entry.id   AF-A0A2N2K8B4-F1
#
_cell.length_a   1.000
_cell.length_b   1.000
_cell.length_c   1.000
_cell.angle_alpha   90.00
_cell.angle_beta   90.00
_cell.angle_gamma   90.00
#
_symmetry.space_group_name_H-M   'P 1'
#
loop_
_entity.id
_entity.type
_entity.pdbx_description
1 polymer ?
#
loop_
_entity_poly.entity_id
_entity_poly.type
_entity_poly.pdbx_seq_one_letter_code
_entity_poly.pdbx_strand_id
1 'polypeptide(L)'
;MTRIARIVASGYPHHVTQRGVRSINIFHSDDDRRNYLQAVKEETERFDVEILSWCLMNNHVHFIAVPQQETSLANGFGTAHKRYTRMKNFADGARGYLFQGRFGSCVLDERHLLAAVRYVEANPVRAGIARFAWYYPWSSAAFHVGDVDTDFLVKDRSLLGLVDDWRVYLCNDQDLPTEKIRKATRTSRPAGDDCFIEKMEQLTGRSLGKQKPGRHPKI
;
A
#
# COMPACT_ATOMS: atom_id res chain seq x y z
N MET A 1 -17.39 13.77 -5.77
CA MET A 1 -16.12 14.50 -5.56
C MET A 1 -15.05 13.83 -6.42
N THR A 2 -14.53 14.52 -7.43
CA THR A 2 -13.55 13.95 -8.37
C THR A 2 -12.28 13.59 -7.62
N ARG A 3 -11.82 12.34 -7.73
CA ARG A 3 -10.59 11.88 -7.06
C ARG A 3 -9.41 12.63 -7.68
N ILE A 4 -8.62 13.32 -6.85
CA ILE A 4 -7.38 13.98 -7.27
C ILE A 4 -6.48 12.94 -7.95
N ALA A 5 -5.82 13.33 -9.05
CA ALA A 5 -4.83 12.48 -9.70
C ALA A 5 -3.79 12.04 -8.66
N ARG A 6 -3.41 10.76 -8.67
CA ARG A 6 -2.45 10.23 -7.69
C ARG A 6 -1.18 11.08 -7.72
N ILE A 7 -0.74 11.46 -6.53
CA ILE A 7 0.52 12.15 -6.31
C ILE A 7 1.56 11.05 -6.19
N VAL A 8 2.59 11.12 -7.01
CA VAL A 8 3.71 10.18 -6.99
C VAL A 8 4.99 11.01 -6.89
N ALA A 9 5.74 10.79 -5.81
CA ALA A 9 7.04 11.41 -5.61
C ALA A 9 8.14 10.36 -5.77
N SER A 10 9.00 10.52 -6.77
CA SER A 10 10.13 9.61 -6.98
C SER A 10 11.06 9.61 -5.76
N GLY A 11 11.50 8.43 -5.32
CA GLY A 11 12.37 8.23 -4.17
C GLY A 11 11.69 8.35 -2.81
N TYR A 12 10.38 8.61 -2.74
CA TYR A 12 9.63 8.68 -1.48
C TYR A 12 8.74 7.46 -1.26
N PRO A 13 8.57 7.00 -0.01
CA PRO A 13 7.67 5.90 0.29
C PRO A 13 6.20 6.27 0.07
N HIS A 14 5.45 5.33 -0.48
CA HIS A 14 4.02 5.44 -0.72
C HIS A 14 3.27 4.28 -0.09
N HIS A 15 2.17 4.56 0.60
CA HIS A 15 1.21 3.52 1.00
C HIS A 15 0.29 3.21 -0.18
N VAL A 16 0.46 2.04 -0.79
CA VAL A 16 -0.36 1.56 -1.90
C VAL A 16 -1.38 0.55 -1.41
N THR A 17 -2.63 0.69 -1.89
CA THR A 17 -3.74 -0.19 -1.48
C THR A 17 -4.64 -0.54 -2.65
N GLN A 18 -5.25 -1.72 -2.58
CA GLN A 18 -6.26 -2.13 -3.54
C GLN A 18 -7.27 -3.06 -2.86
N ARG A 19 -8.52 -3.05 -3.31
CA ARG A 19 -9.62 -3.82 -2.70
C ARG A 19 -10.48 -4.48 -3.76
N GLY A 20 -11.03 -5.65 -3.46
CA GLY A 20 -12.03 -6.32 -4.29
C GLY A 20 -13.27 -5.45 -4.47
N VAL A 21 -13.85 -5.45 -5.66
CA VAL A 21 -15.09 -4.70 -5.94
C VAL A 21 -16.18 -5.17 -4.98
N ARG A 22 -17.01 -4.25 -4.45
CA ARG A 22 -18.06 -4.61 -3.45
C ARG A 22 -17.51 -5.36 -2.23
N SER A 23 -16.23 -5.18 -1.90
CA SER A 23 -15.52 -5.88 -0.80
C SER A 23 -15.49 -7.41 -0.93
N ILE A 24 -15.64 -7.95 -2.14
CA ILE A 24 -15.48 -9.39 -2.39
C ILE A 24 -14.05 -9.84 -2.08
N ASN A 25 -13.90 -11.14 -1.80
CA ASN A 25 -12.59 -11.76 -1.71
C ASN A 25 -11.89 -11.71 -3.07
N ILE A 26 -10.64 -11.25 -3.05
CA ILE A 26 -9.69 -11.33 -4.16
C ILE A 26 -9.08 -12.74 -4.18
N PHE A 27 -8.73 -13.25 -2.99
CA PHE A 27 -8.03 -14.52 -2.81
C PHE A 27 -8.95 -15.54 -2.13
N HIS A 28 -9.09 -16.71 -2.75
CA HIS A 28 -9.83 -17.85 -2.23
C HIS A 28 -8.90 -19.01 -1.86
N SER A 29 -7.65 -18.96 -2.31
CA SER A 29 -6.62 -19.96 -2.04
C SER A 29 -5.24 -19.30 -1.84
N ASP A 30 -4.29 -20.09 -1.38
CA ASP A 30 -2.89 -19.67 -1.30
C ASP A 30 -2.25 -19.53 -2.68
N ASP A 31 -2.71 -20.31 -3.67
CA ASP A 31 -2.28 -20.16 -5.07
C ASP A 31 -2.72 -18.81 -5.65
N ASP A 32 -3.91 -18.34 -5.30
CA ASP A 32 -4.36 -17.00 -5.69
C ASP A 32 -3.40 -15.92 -5.20
N ARG A 33 -2.92 -16.04 -3.95
CA ARG A 33 -1.97 -15.11 -3.35
C ARG A 33 -0.59 -15.21 -3.98
N ARG A 34 -0.08 -16.44 -4.19
CA ARG A 34 1.20 -16.68 -4.89
C ARG A 34 1.20 -16.07 -6.29
N ASN A 35 0.17 -16.34 -7.08
CA ASN A 35 0.05 -15.79 -8.44
C ASN A 35 -0.06 -14.26 -8.44
N TYR A 36 -0.74 -13.69 -7.44
CA TYR A 36 -0.80 -12.24 -7.27
C TYR A 36 0.57 -11.64 -6.94
N LEU A 37 1.28 -12.22 -5.96
CA LEU A 37 2.62 -11.78 -5.58
C LEU A 37 3.58 -11.89 -6.75
N GLN A 38 3.53 -12.96 -7.54
CA GLN A 38 4.34 -13.12 -8.74
C GLN A 38 4.10 -11.98 -9.74
N ALA A 39 2.84 -11.65 -10.02
CA ALA A 39 2.50 -10.55 -10.91
C ALA A 39 2.94 -9.20 -10.35
N VAL A 40 2.87 -8.98 -9.03
CA VAL A 40 3.39 -7.77 -8.39
C VAL A 40 4.90 -7.71 -8.56
N LYS A 41 5.63 -8.75 -8.15
CA LYS A 41 7.09 -8.82 -8.20
C LYS A 41 7.63 -8.46 -9.58
N GLU A 42 7.17 -9.17 -10.61
CA GLU A 42 7.65 -9.00 -11.98
C GLU A 42 7.43 -7.57 -12.49
N GLU A 43 6.26 -7.00 -12.24
CA GLU A 43 5.95 -5.65 -12.74
C GLU A 43 6.60 -4.56 -11.87
N THR A 44 6.74 -4.75 -10.56
CA THR A 44 7.45 -3.78 -9.71
C THR A 44 8.94 -3.76 -10.01
N GLU A 45 9.56 -4.91 -10.27
CA GLU A 45 10.95 -4.99 -10.70
C GLU A 45 11.14 -4.37 -12.09
N ARG A 46 10.22 -4.62 -13.02
CA ARG A 46 10.27 -4.06 -14.38
C ARG A 46 10.16 -2.53 -14.42
N PHE A 47 9.46 -1.93 -13.47
CA PHE A 47 9.18 -0.50 -13.45
C PHE A 47 9.85 0.24 -12.29
N ASP A 48 10.92 -0.33 -11.72
CA ASP A 48 11.74 0.26 -10.67
C ASP A 48 10.92 0.74 -9.47
N VAL A 49 10.15 -0.19 -8.89
CA VAL A 49 9.41 0.01 -7.64
C VAL A 49 10.00 -0.92 -6.59
N GLU A 50 10.58 -0.34 -5.56
CA GLU A 50 11.02 -1.08 -4.38
C GLU A 50 9.86 -1.27 -3.41
N ILE A 51 9.79 -2.45 -2.77
CA ILE A 51 8.78 -2.76 -1.76
C ILE A 51 9.47 -2.86 -0.40
N LEU A 52 9.01 -2.04 0.56
CA LEU A 52 9.54 -2.00 1.92
C LEU A 52 8.70 -2.85 2.89
N SER A 53 7.41 -3.03 2.63
CA SER A 53 6.52 -3.84 3.48
C SER A 53 5.23 -4.18 2.71
N TRP A 54 4.61 -5.31 3.02
CA TRP A 54 3.36 -5.74 2.37
C TRP A 54 2.51 -6.64 3.27
N CYS A 55 1.20 -6.65 3.00
CA CYS A 55 0.24 -7.58 3.61
C CYS A 55 -0.94 -7.82 2.66
N LEU A 56 -1.29 -9.09 2.44
CA LEU A 56 -2.44 -9.51 1.64
C LEU A 56 -3.55 -10.02 2.55
N MET A 57 -4.68 -9.32 2.57
CA MET A 57 -5.91 -9.78 3.18
C MET A 57 -6.79 -10.43 2.11
N ASN A 58 -7.80 -11.21 2.50
CA ASN A 58 -8.65 -11.92 1.53
C ASN A 58 -9.31 -10.98 0.52
N ASN A 59 -9.77 -9.80 0.94
CA ASN A 59 -10.50 -8.85 0.10
C ASN A 59 -9.75 -7.55 -0.20
N HIS A 60 -8.53 -7.35 0.31
CA HIS A 60 -7.73 -6.17 0.01
C HIS A 60 -6.24 -6.40 0.27
N VAL A 61 -5.41 -5.51 -0.27
CA VAL A 61 -3.95 -5.60 -0.21
C VAL A 61 -3.37 -4.27 0.21
N HIS A 62 -2.23 -4.34 0.88
CA HIS A 62 -1.46 -3.21 1.38
C HIS A 62 0.02 -3.37 1.05
N PHE A 63 0.64 -2.29 0.58
CA PHE A 63 2.06 -2.21 0.26
C PHE A 63 2.64 -0.87 0.71
N ILE A 64 3.89 -0.87 1.13
CA ILE A 64 4.75 0.31 1.25
C ILE A 64 5.78 0.22 0.13
N ALA A 65 5.72 1.17 -0.81
CA ALA A 65 6.47 1.10 -2.05
C ALA A 65 7.21 2.42 -2.34
N VAL A 66 8.44 2.33 -2.85
CA VAL A 66 9.26 3.47 -3.26
C VAL A 66 9.43 3.44 -4.78
N PRO A 67 8.76 4.32 -5.53
CA PRO A 67 8.93 4.41 -6.98
C PRO A 67 10.17 5.23 -7.34
N GLN A 68 10.92 4.80 -8.36
CA GLN A 68 12.05 5.59 -8.89
C GLN A 68 11.61 6.61 -9.96
N GLN A 69 10.40 6.51 -10.50
CA GLN A 69 9.85 7.45 -11.48
C GLN A 69 8.37 7.78 -11.19
N GLU A 70 7.87 8.91 -11.67
CA GLU A 70 6.47 9.33 -11.46
C GLU A 70 5.45 8.30 -12.00
N THR A 71 5.82 7.57 -13.05
CA THR A 71 4.95 6.55 -13.68
C THR A 71 5.11 5.16 -13.07
N SER A 72 6.14 4.90 -12.27
CA SER A 72 6.52 3.57 -11.77
C SER A 72 5.38 2.88 -11.02
N LEU A 73 4.68 3.56 -10.11
CA LEU A 73 3.54 2.96 -9.41
C LEU A 73 2.38 2.61 -10.34
N ALA A 74 2.08 3.50 -11.30
CA ALA A 74 0.99 3.30 -12.24
C ALA A 74 1.28 2.12 -13.18
N ASN A 75 2.53 1.97 -13.60
CA ASN A 75 2.96 0.90 -14.48
C ASN A 75 3.12 -0.42 -13.72
N GLY A 76 3.82 -0.44 -12.58
CA GLY A 76 4.02 -1.63 -11.74
C GLY A 76 2.71 -2.19 -11.22
N PHE A 77 2.03 -1.49 -10.30
CA PHE A 77 0.79 -1.97 -9.72
C PHE A 77 -0.36 -2.01 -10.71
N GLY A 78 -0.46 -1.03 -11.61
CA GLY A 78 -1.54 -0.99 -12.59
C GLY A 78 -1.49 -2.15 -13.58
N THR A 79 -0.30 -2.53 -14.05
CA THR A 79 -0.12 -3.68 -14.94
C THR A 79 -0.29 -5.00 -14.19
N ALA A 80 0.29 -5.12 -12.99
CA ALA A 80 0.11 -6.30 -12.13
C ALA A 80 -1.38 -6.58 -11.85
N HIS A 81 -2.15 -5.56 -11.46
CA HIS A 81 -3.59 -5.70 -11.18
C HIS A 81 -4.39 -6.07 -12.42
N LYS A 82 -4.07 -5.50 -13.59
CA LYS A 82 -4.70 -5.85 -14.87
C LYS A 82 -4.43 -7.31 -15.23
N ARG A 83 -3.16 -7.74 -15.16
CA ARG A 83 -2.74 -9.10 -15.46
C ARG A 83 -3.40 -10.12 -14.52
N TYR A 84 -3.35 -9.87 -13.21
CA TYR A 84 -3.97 -10.75 -12.23
C TYR A 84 -5.49 -10.84 -12.41
N THR A 85 -6.17 -9.71 -12.64
CA THR A 85 -7.62 -9.70 -12.91
C THR A 85 -7.97 -10.57 -14.12
N ARG A 86 -7.21 -10.45 -15.21
CA ARG A 86 -7.43 -11.27 -16.42
C ARG A 86 -7.25 -12.75 -16.13
N MET A 87 -6.16 -13.11 -15.43
CA MET A 87 -5.86 -14.49 -15.05
C MET A 87 -6.96 -15.07 -14.15
N LYS A 88 -7.36 -14.35 -13.09
CA LYS A 88 -8.39 -14.80 -12.15
C LYS A 88 -9.75 -14.95 -12.81
N ASN A 89 -10.16 -13.96 -13.61
CA ASN A 89 -11.42 -14.03 -14.36
C ASN A 89 -11.45 -15.22 -15.33
N PHE A 90 -10.33 -15.53 -15.99
CA PHE A 90 -10.24 -16.69 -16.86
C PHE A 90 -10.37 -18.00 -16.08
N ALA A 91 -9.64 -18.14 -14.97
CA ALA A 91 -9.71 -19.32 -14.11
C ALA A 91 -11.11 -19.56 -13.52
N ASP A 92 -11.81 -18.48 -13.17
CA ASP A 92 -13.14 -18.55 -12.54
C ASP A 92 -14.30 -18.59 -13.54
N GLY A 93 -14.03 -18.46 -14.85
CA GLY A 93 -15.08 -18.25 -15.86
C GLY A 93 -15.87 -16.94 -15.65
N ALA A 94 -15.31 -15.98 -14.92
CA ALA A 94 -15.96 -14.73 -14.53
C ALA A 94 -15.74 -13.62 -15.56
N ARG A 95 -16.61 -12.60 -15.51
CA ARG A 95 -16.49 -11.36 -16.30
C ARG A 95 -16.61 -10.14 -15.40
N GLY A 96 -15.98 -9.04 -15.82
CA GLY A 96 -16.07 -7.75 -15.13
C GLY A 96 -14.89 -7.47 -14.21
N TYR A 97 -15.08 -6.51 -13.30
CA TYR A 97 -14.02 -5.98 -12.44
C TYR A 97 -13.79 -6.87 -11.22
N LEU A 98 -12.54 -7.26 -11.00
CA LEU A 98 -12.12 -7.86 -9.73
C LEU A 98 -11.89 -6.79 -8.66
N PHE A 99 -11.21 -5.71 -9.01
CA PHE A 99 -10.83 -4.64 -8.10
C PHE A 99 -11.77 -3.43 -8.15
N GLN A 100 -11.83 -2.67 -7.05
CA GLN A 100 -12.57 -1.42 -6.92
C GLN A 100 -11.85 -0.27 -7.64
N GLY A 101 -11.86 -0.32 -8.97
CA GLY A 101 -11.22 0.68 -9.82
C GLY A 101 -9.70 0.68 -9.67
N ARG A 102 -9.10 1.87 -9.72
CA ARG A 102 -7.64 2.04 -9.66
C ARG A 102 -7.14 2.02 -8.20
N PHE A 103 -5.96 1.43 -7.98
CA PHE A 103 -5.31 1.39 -6.67
C PHE A 103 -5.22 2.77 -5.98
N GLY A 104 -5.31 2.76 -4.66
CA GLY A 104 -5.04 3.86 -3.74
C GLY A 104 -3.54 4.08 -3.55
N SER A 105 -3.08 5.33 -3.49
CA SER A 105 -1.72 5.64 -3.05
C SER A 105 -1.67 6.99 -2.33
N CYS A 106 -0.85 7.08 -1.28
CA CYS A 106 -0.44 8.37 -0.69
C CYS A 106 1.05 8.34 -0.38
N VAL A 107 1.74 9.45 -0.67
CA VAL A 107 3.14 9.66 -0.30
C VAL A 107 3.25 9.89 1.21
N LEU A 108 4.32 9.38 1.81
CA LEU A 108 4.56 9.39 3.25
C LEU A 108 5.87 10.14 3.55
N ASP A 109 5.87 10.93 4.63
CA ASP A 109 7.12 11.31 5.30
C ASP A 109 7.66 10.15 6.16
N GLU A 110 8.77 10.37 6.85
CA GLU A 110 9.41 9.35 7.70
C GLU A 110 8.51 8.89 8.87
N ARG A 111 7.88 9.82 9.57
CA ARG A 111 6.98 9.50 10.69
C ARG A 111 5.77 8.68 10.23
N HIS A 112 5.20 9.04 9.09
CA HIS A 112 4.06 8.37 8.50
C HIS A 112 4.47 7.07 7.81
N LEU A 113 5.71 6.93 7.34
CA LEU A 113 6.28 5.67 6.88
C LEU A 113 6.24 4.63 8.00
N LEU A 114 6.78 4.96 9.19
CA LEU A 114 6.71 4.08 10.35
C LEU A 114 5.26 3.71 10.69
N ALA A 115 4.39 4.72 10.86
CA ALA A 115 2.98 4.45 11.14
C ALA A 115 2.32 3.55 10.06
N ALA A 116 2.65 3.73 8.78
CA ALA A 116 2.09 2.94 7.70
C ALA A 116 2.63 1.51 7.69
N VAL A 117 3.94 1.27 7.85
CA VAL A 117 4.54 -0.07 7.92
C VAL A 117 3.91 -0.86 9.07
N ARG A 118 3.84 -0.27 10.27
CA ARG A 118 3.19 -0.91 11.42
C ARG A 118 1.73 -1.25 11.11
N TYR A 119 0.99 -0.33 10.50
CA TYR A 119 -0.40 -0.56 10.11
C TYR A 119 -0.56 -1.71 9.10
N VAL A 120 0.33 -1.77 8.10
CA VAL A 120 0.30 -2.81 7.05
C VAL A 120 0.49 -4.19 7.67
N GLU A 121 1.49 -4.34 8.53
CA GLU A 121 1.87 -5.64 9.09
C GLU A 121 0.98 -6.07 10.26
N ALA A 122 0.46 -5.12 11.04
CA ALA A 122 -0.48 -5.42 12.13
C ALA A 122 -1.91 -5.70 11.62
N ASN A 123 -2.19 -5.58 10.33
CA ASN A 123 -3.53 -5.75 9.78
C ASN A 123 -4.19 -7.10 10.12
N PRO A 124 -3.49 -8.25 10.02
CA PRO A 124 -4.03 -9.56 10.39
C PRO A 124 -4.39 -9.66 11.88
N VAL A 125 -3.59 -9.04 12.75
CA VAL A 125 -3.85 -8.99 14.20
C VAL A 125 -5.11 -8.19 14.50
N ARG A 126 -5.22 -7.00 13.89
CA ARG A 126 -6.40 -6.13 14.02
C ARG A 126 -7.67 -6.77 13.47
N ALA A 127 -7.55 -7.64 12.49
CA ALA A 127 -8.65 -8.41 11.94
C ALA A 127 -8.99 -9.66 12.77
N GLY A 128 -8.25 -9.94 13.85
CA GLY A 128 -8.44 -11.14 14.68
C GLY A 128 -8.01 -12.44 14.01
N ILE A 129 -7.22 -12.37 12.92
CA ILE A 129 -6.79 -13.54 12.15
C ILE A 129 -5.53 -14.17 12.76
N ALA A 130 -4.66 -13.37 13.35
CA ALA A 130 -3.40 -13.81 13.96
C ALA A 130 -3.21 -13.18 15.33
N ARG A 131 -2.59 -13.92 16.26
CA ARG A 131 -2.23 -13.37 17.59
C ARG A 131 -1.08 -12.37 17.49
N PHE A 132 -0.10 -12.66 16.65
CA PHE A 132 1.03 -11.78 16.36
C PHE A 132 1.17 -11.61 14.85
N ALA A 133 1.66 -10.45 14.42
CA ALA A 133 1.75 -10.09 13.00
C ALA A 133 2.64 -11.07 12.22
N TRP A 134 3.79 -11.46 12.78
CA TRP A 134 4.73 -12.41 12.18
C TRP A 134 4.21 -13.86 12.10
N TYR A 135 3.04 -14.18 12.68
CA TYR A 135 2.39 -15.48 12.47
C TYR A 135 1.55 -15.53 11.19
N TYR A 136 1.31 -14.38 10.54
CA TYR A 136 0.53 -14.34 9.32
C TYR A 136 1.43 -14.49 8.08
N PRO A 137 1.32 -15.59 7.32
CA PRO A 137 2.27 -15.92 6.25
C PRO A 137 2.14 -15.02 5.02
N TRP A 138 1.03 -14.29 4.88
CA TRP A 138 0.78 -13.40 3.73
C TRP A 138 1.12 -11.95 4.07
N SER A 139 2.26 -11.74 4.70
CA SER A 139 2.84 -10.42 5.00
C SER A 139 4.36 -10.49 5.12
N SER A 140 5.03 -9.33 5.04
CA SER A 140 6.48 -9.19 5.28
C SER A 140 6.88 -9.24 6.76
N ALA A 141 5.92 -9.32 7.70
CA ALA A 141 6.19 -9.19 9.12
C ALA A 141 7.19 -10.24 9.65
N ALA A 142 7.09 -11.49 9.19
CA ALA A 142 7.99 -12.56 9.58
C ALA A 142 9.45 -12.30 9.17
N PHE A 143 9.66 -11.70 7.99
CA PHE A 143 10.98 -11.34 7.51
C PHE A 143 11.59 -10.22 8.34
N HIS A 144 10.80 -9.19 8.64
CA HIS A 144 11.30 -8.06 9.41
C HIS A 144 11.61 -8.38 10.87
N VAL A 145 10.86 -9.28 11.51
CA VAL A 145 11.21 -9.76 12.87
C VAL A 145 12.39 -10.74 12.86
N GLY A 146 12.86 -11.17 11.69
CA GLY A 146 13.97 -12.12 11.54
C GLY A 146 13.59 -13.60 11.73
N ASP A 147 12.30 -13.94 11.68
CA ASP A 147 11.84 -15.34 11.76
C ASP A 147 12.08 -16.10 10.44
N VAL A 148 12.25 -15.38 9.33
CA VAL A 148 12.66 -15.92 8.03
C VAL A 148 13.81 -15.10 7.44
N ASP A 149 14.72 -15.76 6.73
CA ASP A 149 15.93 -15.12 6.19
C ASP A 149 15.71 -14.30 4.92
N THR A 150 14.64 -14.60 4.17
CA THR A 150 14.32 -13.97 2.88
C THR A 150 12.83 -13.70 2.75
N ASP A 151 12.47 -12.60 2.11
CA ASP A 151 11.10 -12.30 1.66
C ASP A 151 11.00 -12.31 0.13
N PHE A 152 9.79 -12.52 -0.38
CA PHE A 152 9.54 -12.60 -1.82
C PHE A 152 9.64 -11.24 -2.55
N LEU A 153 9.29 -10.15 -1.84
CA LEU A 153 9.25 -8.79 -2.37
C LEU A 153 10.24 -7.84 -1.69
N VAL A 154 10.38 -7.95 -0.36
CA VAL A 154 11.22 -7.04 0.45
C VAL A 154 12.67 -7.51 0.40
N LYS A 155 13.58 -6.59 0.08
CA LYS A 155 15.02 -6.88 -0.08
C LYS A 155 15.85 -6.56 1.17
N ASP A 156 15.46 -5.53 1.90
CA ASP A 156 16.13 -5.09 3.12
C ASP A 156 15.17 -5.11 4.29
N ARG A 157 15.57 -5.77 5.39
CA ARG A 157 14.79 -5.88 6.61
C ARG A 157 14.88 -4.65 7.50
N SER A 158 15.87 -3.78 7.29
CA SER A 158 16.24 -2.72 8.24
C SER A 158 15.28 -1.53 8.24
N LEU A 159 14.47 -1.37 7.19
CA LEU A 159 13.65 -0.18 6.94
C LEU A 159 14.47 1.11 7.13
N LEU A 160 15.62 1.18 6.47
CA LEU A 160 16.57 2.30 6.56
C LEU A 160 17.16 2.51 7.97
N GLY A 161 17.12 1.49 8.82
CA GLY A 161 17.56 1.55 10.22
C GLY A 161 16.61 2.29 11.15
N LEU A 162 15.36 2.53 10.75
CA LEU A 162 14.38 3.31 11.53
C LEU A 162 13.69 2.49 12.64
N VAL A 163 13.90 1.17 12.69
CA VAL A 163 13.26 0.27 13.66
C VAL A 163 14.32 -0.60 14.32
N ASP A 164 14.48 -0.42 15.64
CA ASP A 164 15.45 -1.18 16.43
C ASP A 164 14.96 -2.61 16.76
N ASP A 165 13.78 -2.72 17.38
CA ASP A 165 13.15 -4.00 17.72
C ASP A 165 11.78 -4.10 17.04
N TRP A 166 11.72 -4.97 16.02
CA TRP A 166 10.53 -5.11 15.20
C TRP A 166 9.34 -5.75 15.95
N ARG A 167 9.60 -6.62 16.92
CA ARG A 167 8.55 -7.27 17.71
C ARG A 167 7.90 -6.28 18.65
N VAL A 168 8.71 -5.49 19.37
CA VAL A 168 8.23 -4.38 20.23
C VAL A 168 7.48 -3.35 19.38
N TYR A 169 8.04 -2.99 18.23
CA TYR A 169 7.44 -2.06 17.29
C TYR A 169 6.04 -2.51 16.83
N LEU A 170 5.85 -3.77 16.46
CA LEU A 170 4.55 -4.30 16.02
C LEU A 170 3.54 -4.50 17.18
N CYS A 171 4.01 -4.69 18.41
CA CYS A 171 3.16 -4.85 19.59
C CYS A 171 2.67 -3.53 20.20
N ASN A 172 3.35 -2.40 19.95
CA ASN A 172 2.96 -1.10 20.47
C ASN A 172 1.81 -0.48 19.65
N ASP A 173 0.57 -0.63 20.12
CA ASP A 173 -0.64 -0.11 19.44
C ASP A 173 -0.91 1.39 19.71
N GLN A 174 -0.18 2.01 20.66
CA GLN A 174 -0.47 3.37 21.15
C GLN A 174 -0.21 4.51 20.15
N ASP A 175 0.58 4.30 19.10
CA ASP A 175 1.05 5.38 18.21
C ASP A 175 0.34 5.51 16.87
N LEU A 176 -0.71 4.72 16.60
CA LEU A 176 -1.26 4.60 15.25
C LEU A 176 -2.43 5.57 15.01
N PRO A 177 -2.23 6.74 14.35
CA PRO A 177 -3.34 7.45 13.72
C PRO A 177 -3.76 6.70 12.45
N THR A 178 -4.26 5.47 12.62
CA THR A 178 -4.69 4.56 11.55
C THR A 178 -5.72 5.24 10.64
N GLU A 179 -6.61 6.02 11.23
CA GLU A 179 -7.60 6.79 10.50
C GLU A 179 -6.98 7.88 9.64
N LYS A 180 -5.84 8.47 10.04
CA LYS A 180 -5.11 9.43 9.19
C LYS A 180 -4.52 8.73 7.97
N ILE A 181 -3.85 7.58 8.14
CA ILE A 181 -3.30 6.80 7.01
C ILE A 181 -4.42 6.38 6.06
N ARG A 182 -5.48 5.73 6.57
CA ARG A 182 -6.64 5.32 5.76
C ARG A 182 -7.29 6.49 5.01
N LYS A 183 -7.44 7.64 5.67
CA LYS A 183 -8.03 8.84 5.06
C LYS A 183 -7.12 9.45 4.00
N ALA A 184 -5.82 9.50 4.24
CA ALA A 184 -4.82 9.98 3.28
C ALA A 184 -4.86 9.10 2.02
N THR A 185 -4.78 7.78 2.16
CA THR A 185 -4.85 6.82 1.05
C THR A 185 -6.14 6.94 0.26
N ARG A 186 -7.29 7.08 0.92
CA ARG A 186 -8.61 7.23 0.26
C ARG A 186 -8.70 8.52 -0.55
N THR A 187 -8.05 9.59 -0.08
CA THR A 187 -8.08 10.90 -0.75
C THR A 187 -6.92 11.12 -1.72
N SER A 188 -5.98 10.15 -1.80
CA SER A 188 -4.70 10.28 -2.49
C SER A 188 -3.86 11.49 -2.05
N ARG A 189 -4.09 12.04 -0.85
CA ARG A 189 -3.35 13.19 -0.32
C ARG A 189 -2.10 12.74 0.42
N PRO A 190 -1.02 13.56 0.47
CA PRO A 190 0.16 13.24 1.26
C PRO A 190 -0.19 13.00 2.74
N ALA A 191 0.49 12.04 3.36
CA ALA A 191 0.47 11.86 4.81
C ALA A 191 1.79 12.45 5.35
N GLY A 192 1.70 13.68 5.85
CA GLY A 192 2.82 14.42 6.41
C GLY A 192 2.35 15.69 7.12
N ASP A 193 3.27 16.39 7.76
CA ASP A 193 3.02 17.73 8.27
C ASP A 193 2.89 18.78 7.15
N ASP A 194 2.56 20.02 7.52
CA ASP A 194 2.35 21.08 6.53
C ASP A 194 3.62 21.39 5.72
N CYS A 195 4.80 21.29 6.34
CA CYS A 195 6.09 21.46 5.67
C CYS A 195 6.31 20.38 4.60
N PHE A 196 5.98 19.13 4.93
CA PHE A 196 6.04 18.03 3.97
C PHE A 196 5.04 18.20 2.83
N ILE A 197 3.83 18.68 3.12
CA ILE A 197 2.83 18.97 2.08
C ILE A 197 3.37 20.03 1.11
N GLU A 198 3.90 21.15 1.62
CA GLU A 198 4.51 22.21 0.80
C GLU A 198 5.67 21.68 -0.05
N LYS A 199 6.54 20.85 0.54
CA LYS A 199 7.63 20.19 -0.19
C LYS A 199 7.11 19.30 -1.31
N MET A 200 6.03 18.56 -1.09
CA MET A 200 5.39 17.74 -2.12
C MET A 200 4.72 18.61 -3.21
N GLU A 201 4.15 19.77 -2.85
CA GLU A 201 3.60 20.72 -3.83
C GLU A 201 4.70 21.24 -4.75
N GLN A 202 5.86 21.61 -4.18
CA GLN A 202 7.04 22.06 -4.95
C GLN A 202 7.59 20.96 -5.85
N LEU A 203 7.76 19.74 -5.34
CA LEU A 203 8.31 18.61 -6.09
C LEU A 203 7.40 18.13 -7.21
N THR A 204 6.07 18.19 -7.01
CA THR A 204 5.11 17.65 -7.97
C THR A 204 4.46 18.70 -8.86
N GLY A 205 4.65 19.99 -8.55
CA GLY A 205 4.01 21.10 -9.24
C GLY A 205 2.48 21.15 -9.07
N ARG A 206 1.93 20.46 -8.06
CA ARG A 206 0.48 20.35 -7.82
C ARG A 206 0.09 21.03 -6.52
N SER A 207 -1.11 21.62 -6.47
CA SER A 207 -1.72 22.08 -5.21
C SER A 207 -2.35 20.90 -4.47
N LEU A 208 -1.81 20.59 -3.30
CA LEU A 208 -2.11 19.43 -2.45
C LEU A 208 -2.79 19.83 -1.14
N GLY A 209 -2.67 21.11 -0.73
CA GLY A 209 -3.36 21.71 0.39
C GLY A 209 -4.89 21.59 0.32
N LYS A 210 -5.56 21.68 1.47
CA LYS A 210 -7.02 21.60 1.56
C LYS A 210 -7.66 22.85 0.96
N GLN A 211 -8.10 22.78 -0.29
CA GLN A 211 -8.80 23.89 -0.94
C GLN A 211 -10.18 24.14 -0.28
N LYS A 212 -10.61 25.41 -0.26
CA LYS A 212 -11.96 25.80 0.20
C LYS A 212 -13.02 25.03 -0.62
N PRO A 213 -14.10 24.51 -0.01
CA PRO A 213 -15.19 23.89 -0.75
C PRO A 213 -15.68 24.84 -1.86
N GLY A 214 -15.84 24.30 -3.08
CA GLY A 214 -16.34 25.09 -4.21
C GLY A 214 -17.70 25.70 -3.88
N ARG A 215 -17.95 26.93 -4.37
CA ARG A 215 -19.22 27.64 -4.16
C ARG A 215 -20.37 26.75 -4.63
N HIS A 216 -21.37 26.53 -3.77
CA HIS A 216 -22.59 25.82 -4.16
C HIS A 216 -23.18 26.52 -5.40
N PRO A 217 -23.59 25.78 -6.44
CA PRO A 217 -24.32 26.36 -7.55
C PRO A 217 -25.56 27.05 -6.97
N LYS A 218 -25.78 28.32 -7.35
CA LYS A 218 -27.08 28.93 -7.12
C LYS A 218 -28.06 28.20 -8.04
N ILE A 219 -28.99 27.47 -7.44
CA ILE A 219 -30.16 26.91 -8.13
C ILE A 219 -31.03 28.07 -8.58
#